data_AF-A0A5R2NAA5-F1
#
_entry.id   AF-A0A5R2NAA5-F1
#
_cell.length_a   1.000
_cell.length_b   1.000
_cell.length_c   1.000
_cell.angle_alpha   90.00
_cell.angle_beta   90.00
_cell.angle_gamma   90.00
#
_symmetry.space_group_name_H-M   'P 1'
#
loop_
_entity.id
_entity.type
_entity.pdbx_description
1 polymer ?
#
loop_
_entity_poly.entity_id
_entity_poly.type
_entity_poly.pdbx_seq_one_letter_code
_entity_poly.pdbx_strand_id
1 'polypeptide(L)' 'SAKSIGSAVEAAGLAFRYIPVISGQITAGNVEDQAEALDALEGPVFAYCRSGARCTNLYGLIQQSKN' A
#
# COMPACT_ATOMS: atom_id res chain seq x y z
N SER A 1 -10.37 -3.17 11.23
CA SER A 1 -9.46 -1.99 11.16
C SER A 1 -8.14 -2.42 10.54
N ALA A 2 -7.21 -1.50 10.24
CA ALA A 2 -5.88 -1.90 9.76
C ALA A 2 -5.18 -2.84 10.75
N LYS A 3 -5.31 -2.57 12.06
CA LYS A 3 -4.80 -3.44 13.13
C LYS A 3 -5.34 -4.87 13.06
N SER A 4 -6.66 -5.04 12.91
CA SER A 4 -7.25 -6.39 12.87
C SER A 4 -6.81 -7.19 11.64
N ILE A 5 -6.63 -6.51 10.50
CA ILE A 5 -6.13 -7.14 9.27
C ILE A 5 -4.65 -7.49 9.44
N GLY A 6 -3.84 -6.58 9.99
CA GLY A 6 -2.42 -6.83 10.27
C GLY A 6 -2.22 -8.08 11.12
N SER A 7 -2.95 -8.23 12.23
CA SER A 7 -2.85 -9.44 13.06
C SER A 7 -3.23 -10.72 12.31
N ALA A 8 -4.20 -10.68 11.40
CA ALA A 8 -4.57 -11.85 10.60
C ALA A 8 -3.52 -12.19 9.53
N VAL A 9 -2.91 -11.17 8.93
CA VAL A 9 -1.82 -11.30 7.94
C VAL A 9 -0.57 -11.88 8.61
N GLU A 10 -0.19 -11.37 9.77
CA GLU A 10 0.92 -11.88 10.58
C GLU A 10 0.69 -13.33 11.03
N ALA A 11 -0.54 -13.66 11.48
CA ALA A 11 -0.90 -15.04 11.85
C ALA A 11 -0.83 -16.01 10.65
N ALA A 12 -0.98 -15.50 9.43
CA ALA A 12 -0.82 -16.26 8.20
C ALA A 12 0.65 -16.35 7.72
N GLY A 13 1.61 -15.78 8.46
CA GLY A 13 3.02 -15.76 8.11
C GLY A 13 3.38 -14.79 6.98
N LEU A 14 2.52 -13.81 6.71
CA LEU A 14 2.70 -12.82 5.66
C LEU A 14 3.17 -11.48 6.24
N ALA A 15 3.90 -10.70 5.44
CA ALA A 15 4.29 -9.35 5.81
C ALA A 15 3.13 -8.35 5.64
N PHE A 16 2.98 -7.44 6.61
CA PHE A 16 1.96 -6.39 6.59
C PHE A 16 2.60 -5.00 6.59
N ARG A 17 2.13 -4.13 5.69
CA ARG A 17 2.51 -2.71 5.65
C ARG A 17 1.24 -1.85 5.71
N TYR A 18 1.27 -0.83 6.56
CA TYR A 18 0.16 0.10 6.72
C TYR A 18 0.58 1.50 6.28
N ILE A 19 -0.10 2.01 5.24
CA ILE A 19 0.13 3.34 4.69
C ILE A 19 -1.18 4.14 4.83
N PRO A 20 -1.26 5.12 5.74
CA PRO A 20 -2.47 5.88 5.96
C PRO A 20 -2.67 6.93 4.86
N VAL A 21 -3.73 6.76 4.06
CA VAL A 21 -4.08 7.64 2.94
C VAL A 21 -5.49 8.19 3.13
N ILE A 22 -5.62 9.52 3.15
CA ILE A 22 -6.90 10.21 3.21
C ILE A 22 -7.54 10.21 1.82
N SER A 23 -8.85 9.91 1.77
CA SER A 23 -9.58 9.86 0.50
C SER A 23 -9.55 11.22 -0.21
N GLY A 24 -9.15 11.24 -1.48
CA GLY A 24 -9.03 12.46 -2.28
C GLY A 24 -7.81 13.33 -1.94
N GLN A 25 -6.96 12.92 -1.00
CA GLN A 25 -5.78 13.66 -0.55
C GLN A 25 -4.55 12.75 -0.57
N ILE A 26 -4.19 12.25 -1.75
CA ILE A 26 -2.93 11.54 -1.95
C ILE A 26 -1.79 12.56 -1.94
N THR A 27 -0.74 12.27 -1.17
CA THR A 27 0.47 13.10 -1.09
C THR A 27 1.66 12.43 -1.79
N ALA A 28 2.71 13.20 -2.09
CA ALA A 28 3.97 12.64 -2.58
C ALA A 28 4.57 11.63 -1.60
N GLY A 29 4.52 11.91 -0.29
CA GLY A 29 4.97 10.97 0.74
C GLY A 29 4.22 9.64 0.70
N ASN A 30 2.91 9.62 0.40
CA ASN A 30 2.20 8.35 0.23
C ASN A 30 2.67 7.55 -0.98
N VAL A 31 3.13 8.21 -2.05
CA VAL A 31 3.70 7.55 -3.23
C VAL A 31 5.03 6.91 -2.88
N GLU A 32 5.89 7.65 -2.18
CA GLU A 32 7.19 7.18 -1.67
C GLU A 32 7.01 6.00 -0.71
N ASP A 33 6.17 6.13 0.31
CA ASP A 33 5.87 5.06 1.29
C ASP A 33 5.41 3.77 0.60
N GLN A 34 4.56 3.88 -0.42
CA GLN A 34 4.06 2.69 -1.15
C GLN A 34 5.11 2.14 -2.13
N ALA A 35 5.93 2.98 -2.74
CA ALA A 35 7.04 2.52 -3.59
C ALA A 35 8.06 1.74 -2.76
N GLU A 36 8.48 2.28 -1.61
CA GLU A 36 9.39 1.60 -0.69
C GLU A 36 8.81 0.27 -0.20
N ALA A 37 7.52 0.24 0.13
CA ALA A 37 6.87 -1.01 0.53
C ALA A 37 6.86 -2.05 -0.59
N LEU A 38 6.64 -1.65 -1.86
CA LEU A 38 6.66 -2.56 -2.99
C LEU A 38 8.07 -3.08 -3.30
N ASP A 39 9.10 -2.24 -3.14
CA ASP A 39 10.48 -2.63 -3.40
C ASP A 39 11.05 -3.52 -2.26
N ALA A 40 10.54 -3.37 -1.03
CA ALA A 40 10.99 -4.13 0.14
C ALA A 40 10.26 -5.46 0.37
N LEU A 41 9.05 -5.64 -0.18
CA LEU A 41 8.24 -6.84 0.02
C LEU A 41 8.53 -7.90 -1.05
N GLU A 42 8.66 -9.14 -0.63
CA GLU A 42 8.74 -10.28 -1.57
C GLU A 42 7.38 -10.47 -2.26
N GLY A 43 7.39 -10.41 -3.59
CA GLY A 43 6.18 -10.49 -4.41
C GLY A 43 5.59 -11.90 -4.52
N PRO A 44 4.29 -12.03 -4.81
CA PRO A 44 3.35 -10.96 -5.19
C PRO A 44 2.77 -10.15 -4.01
N VAL A 45 2.59 -8.83 -4.19
CA VAL A 45 2.03 -7.92 -3.17
C VAL A 45 0.55 -7.65 -3.41
N PHE A 46 -0.25 -7.74 -2.34
CA PHE A 46 -1.67 -7.38 -2.35
C PHE A 46 -1.90 -6.05 -1.61
N ALA A 47 -2.25 -5.00 -2.35
CA ALA A 47 -2.61 -3.70 -1.79
C ALA A 47 -4.14 -3.52 -1.74
N TYR A 48 -4.68 -3.06 -0.61
CA TYR A 48 -6.12 -2.86 -0.45
C TYR A 48 -6.47 -1.53 0.25
N CYS A 49 -7.65 -1.04 -0.06
CA CYS A 49 -8.30 0.05 0.68
C CYS A 49 -9.82 -0.22 0.73
N ARG A 50 -10.64 0.74 1.19
CA ARG A 50 -12.11 0.57 1.24
C ARG A 50 -12.73 0.14 -0.10
N SER A 51 -12.26 0.69 -1.22
CA SER A 51 -12.83 0.44 -2.57
C SER A 51 -11.78 0.10 -3.63
N GLY A 52 -10.53 -0.15 -3.24
CA GLY A 52 -9.39 -0.34 -4.15
C GLY A 52 -8.81 0.96 -4.76
N ALA A 53 -9.63 2.00 -4.98
CA ALA A 53 -9.25 3.20 -5.73
C ALA A 53 -7.94 3.90 -5.27
N ARG A 54 -7.70 4.02 -3.96
CA ARG A 54 -6.46 4.65 -3.44
C ARG A 54 -5.21 3.87 -3.83
N CYS A 55 -5.24 2.54 -3.71
CA CYS A 55 -4.12 1.69 -4.05
C CYS A 55 -3.83 1.72 -5.55
N THR A 56 -4.88 1.70 -6.38
CA THR A 56 -4.76 1.82 -7.84
C THR A 56 -4.16 3.15 -8.25
N ASN A 57 -4.63 4.26 -7.65
CA ASN A 57 -4.12 5.60 -7.97
C ASN A 57 -2.66 5.76 -7.54
N LEU A 58 -2.31 5.34 -6.32
CA LEU A 58 -0.92 5.38 -5.84
C LEU A 58 -0.01 4.53 -6.72
N TYR A 59 -0.42 3.31 -7.07
CA TYR A 59 0.34 2.47 -7.98
C TYR A 59 0.56 3.16 -9.34
N GLY A 60 -0.48 3.77 -9.91
CA GLY A 60 -0.35 4.54 -11.16
C GLY A 60 0.64 5.71 -11.05
N LEU A 61 0.65 6.43 -9.92
CA LEU A 61 1.60 7.52 -9.67
C LEU A 61 3.04 6.99 -9.55
N ILE A 62 3.25 5.86 -8.88
CA ILE A 62 4.57 5.21 -8.77
C ILE A 62 5.09 4.82 -10.15
N GLN A 63 4.24 4.23 -11.00
CA GLN A 63 4.64 3.88 -12.36
C GLN A 63 5.02 5.12 -13.19
N GLN A 64 4.31 6.25 -12.99
CA GLN A 64 4.64 7.50 -13.67
C GLN A 64 5.95 8.12 -13.17
N SER A 65 6.29 7.99 -11.89
CA SER A 65 7.56 8.52 -11.35
C SER A 65 8.79 7.68 -11.69
N LYS A 66 8.61 6.43 -12.10
CA LYS A 66 9.69 5.51 -12.51
C LYS A 66 10.05 5.63 -14.01
N ASN A 67 9.27 6.38 -14.79
CA ASN A 67 9.51 6.67 -16.21
C ASN A 67 10.24 8.00 -16.41
#